data_AF-T0MN01-F1
#
_entry.id   AF-T0MN01-F1
#
_cell.length_a   1.000
_cell.length_b   1.000
_cell.length_c   1.000
_cell.angle_alpha   90.00
_cell.angle_beta   90.00
_cell.angle_gamma   90.00
#
_symmetry.space_group_name_H-M   'P 1'
#
loop_
_entity.id
_entity.type
_entity.pdbx_description
1 polymer ?
#
loop_
_entity_poly.entity_id
_entity_poly.type
_entity_poly.pdbx_seq_one_letter_code
_entity_poly.pdbx_strand_id
1 'polypeptide(L)' 'MDAREAESIVREKMKTVFGVDNLEIYERTLEDGKWYLTVAFFPTRGSDYEEIKQCCVDESGEISWKHE' A
#
# COMPACT_ATOMS: atom_id res chain seq x y z
N MET A 1 3.52 6.60 -14.16
CA MET A 1 2.62 5.65 -13.48
C MET A 1 1.33 6.35 -13.10
N ASP A 2 0.17 5.72 -13.33
CA ASP A 2 -1.11 6.21 -12.83
C ASP A 2 -1.48 5.60 -11.47
N ALA A 3 -2.51 6.15 -10.81
CA ALA A 3 -2.91 5.72 -9.47
C ALA A 3 -3.31 4.23 -9.41
N ARG A 4 -3.97 3.69 -10.44
CA ARG A 4 -4.41 2.28 -10.44
C ARG A 4 -3.24 1.33 -10.57
N GLU A 5 -2.24 1.70 -11.37
CA GLU A 5 -0.99 0.96 -11.48
C GLU A 5 -0.26 0.93 -10.13
N ALA A 6 -0.12 2.08 -9.45
CA ALA A 6 0.47 2.16 -8.12
C ALA A 6 -0.30 1.30 -7.08
N GLU A 7 -1.64 1.35 -7.10
CA GLU A 7 -2.48 0.50 -6.24
C GLU A 7 -2.27 -0.99 -6.51
N SER A 8 -2.17 -1.39 -7.78
CA SER A 8 -1.94 -2.77 -8.17
C SER A 8 -0.60 -3.29 -7.61
N ILE A 9 0.45 -2.48 -7.72
CA ILE A 9 1.79 -2.81 -7.20
C ILE A 9 1.73 -2.98 -5.68
N VAL A 10 1.08 -2.06 -4.96
CA VAL A 10 0.93 -2.17 -3.49
C VAL A 10 0.12 -3.40 -3.10
N ARG A 11 -0.99 -3.69 -3.81
CA ARG A 11 -1.80 -4.89 -3.54
C ARG A 11 -1.01 -6.18 -3.75
N GLU A 12 -0.26 -6.28 -4.85
CA GLU A 12 0.57 -7.44 -5.13
C GLU A 12 1.68 -7.61 -4.10
N LYS A 13 2.34 -6.52 -3.70
CA LYS A 13 3.37 -6.53 -2.66
C LYS A 13 2.81 -6.95 -1.30
N MET A 14 1.65 -6.41 -0.92
CA MET A 14 0.98 -6.74 0.33
C MET A 14 0.60 -8.22 0.41
N LYS A 15 0.07 -8.76 -0.68
CA LYS A 15 -0.23 -10.18 -0.81
C LYS A 15 1.03 -11.05 -0.76
N THR A 16 2.06 -10.72 -1.51
CA THR A 16 3.25 -11.57 -1.70
C THR A 16 4.20 -11.54 -0.49
N VAL A 17 4.35 -10.37 0.15
CA VAL A 17 5.30 -10.18 1.25
C VAL A 17 4.63 -10.41 2.60
N PHE A 18 3.41 -9.90 2.79
CA PHE A 18 2.73 -9.91 4.08
C PHE A 18 1.57 -10.91 4.15
N GLY A 19 1.23 -11.60 3.05
CA GLY A 19 0.11 -12.53 3.02
C GLY A 19 -1.25 -11.85 3.20
N VAL A 20 -1.32 -10.54 2.91
CA VAL A 20 -2.52 -9.73 3.09
C VAL A 20 -3.31 -9.71 1.77
N ASP A 21 -4.37 -10.51 1.70
CA ASP A 21 -5.29 -10.52 0.55
C ASP A 21 -6.39 -9.46 0.65
N ASN A 22 -6.68 -8.98 1.86
CA ASN A 22 -7.72 -7.98 2.10
C ASN A 22 -7.10 -6.70 2.65
N LEU A 23 -7.00 -5.69 1.78
CA LEU A 23 -6.58 -4.34 2.13
C LEU A 23 -7.45 -3.30 1.44
N GLU A 24 -7.61 -2.19 2.12
CA GLU A 24 -8.33 -1.02 1.66
C GLU A 24 -7.36 0.13 1.46
N ILE A 25 -7.58 0.91 0.40
CA ILE A 25 -6.73 2.05 0.05
C ILE A 25 -7.61 3.30 0.15
N TYR A 26 -7.39 4.08 1.20
CA TYR A 26 -8.24 5.20 1.59
C TYR A 26 -7.82 6.50 0.92
N GLU A 27 -6.52 6.72 0.77
CA GLU A 27 -5.96 7.96 0.24
C GLU A 27 -4.93 7.68 -0.86
N ARG A 28 -4.88 8.60 -1.83
CA ARG A 28 -3.99 8.58 -2.99
C ARG A 28 -3.51 9.99 -3.24
N THR A 29 -2.24 10.24 -3.05
CA THR A 29 -1.63 11.55 -3.29
C THR A 29 -0.46 11.40 -4.24
N LEU A 30 -0.38 12.26 -5.26
CA LEU A 30 0.75 12.33 -6.16
C LEU A 30 1.64 13.51 -5.75
N GLU A 31 2.87 13.23 -5.32
CA GLU A 31 3.86 14.24 -4.93
C GLU A 31 5.21 13.89 -5.56
N ASP A 32 5.87 14.86 -6.20
CA ASP A 32 7.19 14.68 -6.84
C ASP A 32 7.29 13.44 -7.76
N GLY A 33 6.23 13.15 -8.51
CA GLY A 33 6.17 11.99 -9.42
C GLY A 33 5.99 10.64 -8.72
N LYS A 34 5.77 10.63 -7.40
CA LYS A 34 5.56 9.43 -6.59
C LYS A 34 4.13 9.37 -6.05
N TRP A 35 3.57 8.16 -6.03
CA TRP A 35 2.26 7.91 -5.46
C TRP A 35 2.39 7.52 -3.99
N TYR A 36 1.80 8.33 -3.11
CA TYR A 36 1.65 8.03 -1.70
C TYR A 36 0.26 7.43 -1.47
N LEU A 37 0.24 6.21 -0.94
CA LEU A 37 -0.98 5.43 -0.68
C LEU A 37 -1.09 5.13 0.81
N THR A 38 -2.21 5.52 1.41
CA THR A 38 -2.58 5.11 2.78
C THR A 38 -3.41 3.83 2.67
N VAL A 39 -2.88 2.74 3.22
CA VAL A 39 -3.51 1.42 3.22
C VAL A 39 -3.94 1.03 4.63
N ALA A 40 -5.13 0.44 4.78
CA ALA A 40 -5.48 -0.30 5.99
C ALA A 40 -5.69 -1.77 5.69
N PHE A 41 -5.28 -2.62 6.62
CA PHE A 41 -5.35 -4.05 6.47
C PHE A 41 -5.28 -4.76 7.82
N PHE A 42 -5.70 -6.03 7.83
CA PHE A 42 -5.55 -6.90 8.99
C PHE A 42 -4.27 -7.73 8.82
N PRO A 43 -3.22 -7.50 9.63
CA PRO A 43 -1.91 -8.13 9.44
C PRO A 43 -1.93 -9.63 9.70
N THR A 44 -2.93 -10.13 10.43
CA THR A 44 -3.11 -11.55 10.69
C THR A 44 -4.55 -11.93 10.39
N ARG A 45 -4.73 -13.08 9.73
CA ARG A 45 -6.04 -13.59 9.38
C ARG A 45 -6.86 -13.89 10.65
N GLY A 46 -8.01 -13.24 10.79
CA GLY A 46 -8.85 -13.35 11.99
C GLY A 46 -8.45 -12.41 13.13
N SER A 47 -7.56 -11.46 12.88
CA SER A 47 -7.28 -10.36 13.80
C SER A 47 -8.42 -9.34 13.76
N ASP A 48 -8.84 -8.83 14.91
CA ASP A 48 -9.70 -7.65 15.03
C ASP A 48 -8.90 -6.33 14.99
N TYR A 49 -7.56 -6.43 15.00
CA TYR A 49 -6.67 -5.28 14.89
C TYR A 49 -6.45 -4.92 13.43
N GLU A 50 -6.97 -3.76 13.04
CA GLU A 50 -6.67 -3.09 11.77
C GLU A 50 -5.39 -2.26 11.90
N GLU A 51 -4.47 -2.41 10.95
CA GLU A 51 -3.27 -1.61 10.85
C GLU A 51 -3.36 -0.66 9.66
N ILE A 52 -3.03 0.61 9.89
CA ILE A 52 -2.95 1.65 8.86
C ILE A 52 -1.48 1.96 8.60
N LYS A 53 -1.05 1.91 7.33
CA LYS A 53 0.31 2.26 6.91
C LYS A 53 0.28 3.15 5.69
N GLN A 54 1.22 4.08 5.63
CA GLN A 54 1.49 4.84 4.42
C GLN A 54 2.68 4.26 3.66
N CYS A 55 2.52 4.11 2.36
CA CYS A 55 3.59 3.71 1.45
C CYS A 55 3.71 4.69 0.29
N CYS A 56 4.87 4.65 -0.35
CA CYS A 56 5.23 5.45 -1.50
C CYS A 56 5.63 4.51 -2.64
N VAL A 57 5.11 4.73 -3.84
CA VAL A 57 5.46 4.03 -5.07
C VAL A 57 6.07 5.03 -6.03
N ASP A 58 7.29 4.79 -6.51
CA ASP A 58 7.92 5.63 -7.52
C ASP A 58 7.57 5.20 -8.96
N GLU A 59 8.06 5.96 -9.93
CA GLU A 59 7.81 5.71 -11.36
C GLU A 59 8.37 4.36 -11.85
N SER A 60 9.32 3.76 -11.14
CA SER A 60 9.87 2.43 -11.43
C SER A 60 9.06 1.30 -10.79
N GLY A 61 8.07 1.63 -9.95
CA GLY A 61 7.26 0.67 -9.21
C GLY A 61 7.91 0.14 -7.94
N GLU A 62 8.99 0.78 -7.45
CA GLU A 62 9.55 0.42 -6.17
C GLU A 62 8.70 0.98 -5.03
N ILE A 63 8.43 0.14 -4.02
CA ILE A 63 7.64 0.52 -2.83
C ILE A 63 8.57 0.83 -1.67
N SER A 64 8.38 2.00 -1.06
CA SER A 64 8.97 2.40 0.21
C SER A 64 7.88 2.61 1.26
N TRP A 65 8.01 1.98 2.42
CA TRP A 65 7.09 2.15 3.55
C TRP A 65 7.57 3.29 4.44
N LYS A 66 6.69 4.25 4.77
CA LYS A 66 7.00 5.20 5.84
C LYS A 66 6.78 4.50 7.18
N HIS A 67 7.84 4.37 7.97
CA HIS A 67 7.72 4.12 9.41
C HIS A 67 7.53 5.47 10.09
N GLU A 68 6.42 5.64 10.80
CA GLU A 68 6.31 6.62 11.89
C GLU A 68 6.77 6.00 13.21
#